data_AF-A0A1Y2PCC6-F1
#
_entry.id   AF-A0A1Y2PCC6-F1
#
_cell.length_a   1.000
_cell.length_b   1.000
_cell.length_c   1.000
_cell.angle_alpha   90.00
_cell.angle_beta   90.00
_cell.angle_gamma   90.00
#
_symmetry.space_group_name_H-M   'P 1'
#
loop_
_entity.id
_entity.type
_entity.pdbx_description
1 polymer ?
#
loop_
_entity_poly.entity_id
_entity_poly.type
_entity_poly.pdbx_seq_one_letter_code
_entity_poly.pdbx_strand_id
1 'polypeptide(L)'
;MAIIITDECINCGACEPECPNTAIYEGAEDWTYAQGTNLKGTVNFQGKKLNADEEQEPISDEYYFIVPDKCTECKGFHEEPQCAAVCPVDCCIPDEDVVETEQQLLEKQAFLHN
;
A
#
# COMPACT_ATOMS: atom_id res chain seq x y z
N MET A 1 -9.75 0.26 -7.09
CA MET A 1 -8.68 1.21 -7.42
C MET A 1 -7.75 1.36 -6.22
N ALA A 2 -6.48 0.95 -6.32
CA ALA A 2 -5.53 1.28 -5.27
C ALA A 2 -5.55 2.80 -4.95
N ILE A 3 -5.18 3.18 -3.74
CA ILE A 3 -5.02 4.60 -3.37
C ILE A 3 -3.60 5.04 -3.72
N ILE A 4 -3.44 6.26 -4.22
CA ILE A 4 -2.16 6.95 -4.45
C ILE A 4 -2.08 8.20 -3.56
N ILE A 5 -0.86 8.59 -3.21
CA ILE A 5 -0.56 9.88 -2.56
C ILE A 5 -0.03 10.83 -3.63
N THR A 6 -0.65 11.99 -3.79
CA THR A 6 -0.21 13.02 -4.75
C THR A 6 0.92 13.90 -4.19
N ASP A 7 1.48 14.73 -5.06
CA ASP A 7 2.50 15.74 -4.74
C ASP A 7 2.00 16.87 -3.83
N GLU A 8 0.69 16.91 -3.52
CA GLU A 8 0.12 17.81 -2.51
C GLU A 8 0.40 17.34 -1.07
N CYS A 9 1.02 16.17 -0.89
CA CYS A 9 1.40 15.64 0.42
C CYS A 9 2.35 16.59 1.17
N ILE A 10 2.01 16.86 2.43
CA ILE A 10 2.76 17.77 3.31
C ILE A 10 3.68 17.03 4.29
N ASN A 11 3.95 15.73 4.09
CA ASN A 11 4.79 14.89 4.94
C ASN A 11 4.43 14.95 6.43
N CYS A 12 3.14 14.91 6.76
CA CYS A 12 2.67 14.97 8.14
C CYS A 12 2.73 13.63 8.90
N GLY A 13 2.93 12.50 8.20
CA GLY A 13 3.01 11.15 8.79
C GLY A 13 1.70 10.58 9.34
N ALA A 14 0.56 11.26 9.15
CA ALA A 14 -0.71 10.82 9.75
C ALA A 14 -1.29 9.54 9.14
N CYS A 15 -1.04 9.28 7.85
CA CYS A 15 -1.65 8.15 7.13
C CYS A 15 -0.89 6.83 7.29
N GLU A 16 0.43 6.88 7.48
CA GLU A 16 1.33 5.72 7.61
C GLU A 16 0.86 4.70 8.67
N PRO A 17 0.60 5.08 9.94
CA PRO A 17 0.22 4.13 10.98
C PRO A 17 -1.19 3.55 10.79
N GLU A 18 -2.03 4.16 9.94
CA GLU A 18 -3.41 3.73 9.71
C GLU A 18 -3.51 2.63 8.65
N CYS A 19 -2.43 2.34 7.92
CA CYS A 19 -2.45 1.32 6.88
C CYS A 19 -2.37 -0.10 7.49
N PRO A 20 -3.39 -0.97 7.32
CA PRO A 20 -3.39 -2.31 7.90
C PRO A 20 -2.35 -3.26 7.26
N ASN A 21 -1.80 -2.89 6.10
CA ASN A 21 -0.84 -3.71 5.36
C ASN A 21 0.59 -3.12 5.36
N THR A 22 0.81 -2.00 6.05
CA THR A 22 2.03 -1.17 5.90
C THR A 22 2.36 -0.95 4.42
N ALA A 23 1.39 -0.41 3.68
CA ALA A 23 1.56 -0.08 2.26
C ALA A 23 2.03 1.36 2.05
N ILE A 24 2.10 2.17 3.11
CA ILE A 24 2.49 3.58 3.08
C ILE A 24 3.87 3.70 3.72
N TYR A 25 4.76 4.46 3.08
CA TYR A 25 6.14 4.68 3.52
C TYR A 25 6.52 6.14 3.31
N GLU A 26 7.50 6.63 4.09
CA GLU A 26 8.05 7.97 3.88
C GLU A 26 8.82 8.03 2.56
N GLY A 27 8.95 9.23 1.98
CA GLY A 27 9.77 9.42 0.78
C GLY A 27 11.21 8.93 0.99
N ALA A 28 11.77 8.28 -0.03
CA ALA A 28 13.10 7.67 -0.04
C ALA A 28 13.29 6.48 0.93
N GLU A 29 12.22 5.97 1.54
CA GLU A 29 12.28 4.77 2.39
C GLU A 29 12.19 3.48 1.57
N ASP A 30 13.18 2.60 1.73
CA ASP A 30 13.13 1.25 1.17
C ASP A 30 12.04 0.42 1.86
N TRP A 31 11.39 -0.46 1.11
CA TRP A 31 10.25 -1.24 1.63
C TRP A 31 10.33 -2.71 1.25
N THR A 32 9.55 -3.54 1.94
CA THR A 32 9.44 -4.97 1.66
C THR A 32 7.99 -5.41 1.59
N TYR A 33 7.74 -6.54 0.92
CA TYR A 33 6.43 -7.18 0.94
C TYR A 33 6.11 -7.75 2.34
N ALA A 34 7.13 -8.15 3.11
CA ALA A 34 6.96 -8.74 4.45
C ALA A 34 6.51 -7.74 5.54
N GLN A 35 6.90 -6.47 5.46
CA GLN A 35 6.50 -5.45 6.44
C GLN A 35 4.97 -5.32 6.49
N GLY A 36 4.36 -5.49 7.67
CA GLY A 36 2.91 -5.36 7.84
C GLY A 36 2.08 -6.46 7.18
N THR A 37 2.68 -7.58 6.77
CA THR A 37 1.99 -8.71 6.15
C THR A 37 2.43 -10.05 6.77
N ASN A 38 1.83 -11.16 6.35
CA ASN A 38 2.25 -12.51 6.74
C ASN A 38 3.23 -13.15 5.74
N LEU A 39 3.61 -12.43 4.69
CA LEU A 39 4.52 -12.93 3.65
C LEU A 39 5.94 -13.10 4.20
N LYS A 40 6.59 -14.22 3.86
CA LYS A 40 7.99 -14.52 4.22
C LYS A 40 8.66 -15.35 3.14
N GLY A 41 9.93 -15.06 2.87
CA GLY A 41 10.73 -15.77 1.88
C GLY A 41 10.14 -15.72 0.47
N THR A 42 10.35 -16.78 -0.30
CA THR A 42 9.88 -16.84 -1.68
C THR A 42 8.38 -17.09 -1.77
N VAL A 43 7.66 -16.13 -2.36
CA VAL A 43 6.20 -16.18 -2.58
C VAL A 43 5.87 -16.07 -4.07
N ASN A 44 4.71 -16.57 -4.47
CA ASN A 44 4.22 -16.40 -5.84
C ASN A 44 3.15 -15.32 -5.87
N PHE A 45 3.46 -14.16 -6.43
CA PHE A 45 2.54 -13.05 -6.59
C PHE A 45 2.25 -12.82 -8.07
N GLN A 46 0.97 -12.87 -8.46
CA GLN A 46 0.52 -12.67 -9.86
C GLN A 46 1.31 -13.50 -10.89
N GLY A 47 1.69 -14.74 -10.53
CA GLY A 47 2.46 -15.64 -11.39
C GLY A 47 3.97 -15.39 -11.43
N LYS A 48 4.48 -14.40 -10.68
CA LYS A 48 5.92 -14.14 -10.50
C LYS A 48 6.39 -14.68 -9.16
N LYS A 49 7.57 -15.31 -9.13
CA LYS A 49 8.27 -15.62 -7.88
C LYS A 49 9.02 -14.38 -7.42
N LEU A 50 8.73 -13.92 -6.21
CA LEU A 50 9.45 -12.83 -5.57
C LEU A 50 9.86 -13.23 -4.15
N ASN A 51 10.90 -12.59 -3.62
CA ASN A 51 11.28 -12.75 -2.22
C ASN A 51 10.64 -11.64 -1.39
N ALA A 52 9.79 -12.01 -0.43
CA ALA A 52 9.04 -11.04 0.36
C ALA A 52 9.93 -10.22 1.31
N ASP A 53 11.10 -10.76 1.67
CA ASP A 53 12.09 -10.13 2.55
C ASP A 53 13.11 -9.26 1.77
N GLU A 54 13.00 -9.18 0.44
CA GLU A 54 13.90 -8.39 -0.38
C GLU A 54 13.49 -6.92 -0.39
N GLU A 55 14.44 -6.04 -0.05
CA GLU A 55 14.27 -4.59 -0.09
C GLU A 55 13.98 -4.13 -1.52
N GLN A 56 12.98 -3.26 -1.64
CA GLN A 56 12.54 -2.63 -2.88
C GLN A 56 12.85 -1.14 -2.81
N GLU A 57 13.25 -0.57 -3.93
CA GLU A 57 13.49 0.87 -4.04
C GLU A 57 12.19 1.66 -3.80
N PRO A 58 12.29 2.87 -3.23
CA PRO A 58 11.16 3.76 -2.99
C PRO A 58 10.47 4.14 -4.30
N ILE A 59 9.14 4.32 -4.25
CA ILE A 59 8.36 4.80 -5.41
C ILE A 59 8.51 6.33 -5.56
N SER A 60 8.67 7.04 -4.45
CA SER A 60 8.89 8.48 -4.40
C SER A 60 10.01 8.80 -3.42
N ASP A 61 10.86 9.75 -3.79
CA ASP A 61 11.93 10.27 -2.94
C ASP A 61 11.52 11.56 -2.19
N GLU A 62 10.36 12.12 -2.49
CA GLU A 62 9.98 13.48 -2.05
C GLU A 62 8.87 13.51 -1.01
N TYR A 63 7.90 12.60 -1.13
CA TYR A 63 6.72 12.54 -0.29
C TYR A 63 6.32 11.12 0.01
N TYR A 64 5.50 10.94 1.05
CA TYR A 64 4.94 9.62 1.39
C TYR A 64 4.30 8.94 0.17
N PHE A 65 4.59 7.66 -0.05
CA PHE A 65 4.04 6.92 -1.19
C PHE A 65 3.27 5.68 -0.73
N ILE A 66 2.35 5.23 -1.60
CA ILE A 66 1.64 3.96 -1.42
C ILE A 66 2.19 2.95 -2.40
N VAL A 67 2.55 1.76 -1.90
CA VAL A 67 2.87 0.59 -2.72
C VAL A 67 1.56 -0.03 -3.22
N PRO A 68 1.24 0.03 -4.52
CA PRO A 68 -0.06 -0.40 -5.03
C PRO A 68 -0.30 -1.90 -4.82
N ASP A 69 0.76 -2.71 -4.90
CA ASP A 69 0.69 -4.16 -4.68
C ASP A 69 0.36 -4.55 -3.23
N LYS A 70 0.49 -3.63 -2.28
CA LYS A 70 0.12 -3.82 -0.87
C LYS A 70 -1.17 -3.08 -0.49
N CYS A 71 -1.65 -2.18 -1.34
CA CYS A 71 -2.87 -1.42 -1.10
C CYS A 71 -4.11 -2.26 -1.44
N THR A 72 -4.99 -2.48 -0.47
CA THR A 72 -6.25 -3.23 -0.65
C THR A 72 -7.47 -2.32 -0.53
N GLU A 73 -7.30 -0.99 -0.57
CA GLU A 73 -8.36 -0.01 -0.23
C GLU A 73 -9.02 -0.30 1.13
N CYS A 74 -8.23 -0.86 2.06
CA CYS A 74 -8.69 -1.38 3.33
C CYS A 74 -9.73 -2.52 3.24
N LYS A 75 -10.07 -3.04 2.05
CA LYS A 75 -10.98 -4.18 1.92
C LYS A 75 -10.43 -5.39 2.67
N GLY A 76 -11.31 -6.05 3.40
CA GLY A 76 -10.97 -7.11 4.36
C GLY A 76 -10.62 -6.62 5.78
N PHE A 77 -10.51 -5.30 5.99
CA PHE A 77 -10.20 -4.70 7.30
C PHE A 77 -11.22 -3.64 7.72
N HIS A 78 -11.49 -2.69 6.83
CA HIS A 78 -12.41 -1.57 7.04
C HIS A 78 -13.31 -1.37 5.80
N GLU A 79 -14.40 -0.60 5.95
CA GLU A 79 -15.32 -0.32 4.85
C GLU A 79 -14.75 0.72 3.86
N GLU A 80 -13.93 1.64 4.36
CA GLU A 80 -13.36 2.78 3.63
C GLU A 80 -11.84 2.91 3.84
N PRO A 81 -11.10 3.56 2.93
CA PRO A 81 -9.66 3.78 3.07
C PRO A 81 -9.32 4.70 4.26
N GLN A 82 -8.61 4.16 5.26
CA GLN A 82 -8.28 4.91 6.47
C GLN A 82 -7.30 6.06 6.22
N CYS A 83 -6.35 5.88 5.29
CA CYS A 83 -5.41 6.93 4.89
C CYS A 83 -6.11 8.20 4.36
N ALA A 84 -7.14 8.03 3.52
CA ALA A 84 -7.93 9.14 3.01
C ALA A 84 -8.74 9.83 4.14
N ALA A 85 -9.26 9.06 5.10
CA ALA A 85 -10.03 9.59 6.21
C ALA A 85 -9.21 10.47 7.18
N VAL A 86 -7.89 10.25 7.28
CA VAL A 86 -7.00 11.00 8.19
C VAL A 86 -6.14 12.05 7.49
N CYS A 87 -6.13 12.09 6.16
CA CYS A 87 -5.29 13.02 5.41
C CYS A 87 -5.78 14.46 5.59
N PRO A 88 -4.94 15.40 6.11
CA PRO A 88 -5.39 16.78 6.37
C PRO A 88 -5.49 17.65 5.12
N VAL A 89 -4.98 17.16 3.98
CA VAL A 89 -4.91 17.89 2.70
C VAL A 89 -5.56 17.10 1.55
N ASP A 90 -6.30 16.04 1.87
CA ASP A 90 -7.06 15.22 0.90
C ASP A 90 -6.24 14.67 -0.29
N CYS A 91 -4.93 14.46 -0.11
CA CYS A 91 -4.02 14.02 -1.17
C CYS A 91 -3.93 12.49 -1.35
N CYS A 92 -4.67 11.71 -0.55
CA CYS A 92 -4.77 10.25 -0.66
C CYS A 92 -6.02 9.89 -1.48
N ILE A 93 -5.87 9.72 -2.79
CA ILE A 93 -6.99 9.60 -3.74
C ILE A 93 -6.95 8.26 -4.51
N PRO A 94 -8.06 7.84 -5.13
CA PRO A 94 -8.04 6.67 -6.02
C PRO A 94 -7.06 6.86 -7.18
N ASP A 95 -6.26 5.83 -7.42
CA ASP A 95 -5.30 5.75 -8.54
C ASP A 95 -6.03 5.31 -9.82
N GLU A 96 -6.08 6.20 -10.82
CA GLU A 96 -6.70 5.93 -12.12
C GLU A 96 -5.90 4.95 -12.99
N ASP A 97 -4.62 4.77 -12.71
CA ASP A 97 -3.74 3.83 -13.43
C ASP A 97 -3.79 2.43 -12.81
N VAL A 98 -4.20 2.31 -11.53
CA VAL A 98 -4.30 1.03 -10.81
C VAL A 98 -5.75 0.74 -10.40
N VAL A 99 -6.58 0.46 -11.40
CA VAL A 99 -8.00 0.11 -11.21
C VAL A 99 -8.20 -1.37 -10.92
N GLU A 100 -8.64 -1.65 -9.69
CA GLU A 100 -8.94 -3.00 -9.21
C GLU A 100 -10.42 -3.11 -8.78
N THR A 101 -11.00 -4.27 -9.03
CA THR A 101 -12.34 -4.67 -8.55
C THR A 101 -12.28 -5.10 -7.09
N GLU A 102 -13.42 -5.06 -6.39
CA GLU A 102 -13.51 -5.54 -5.00
C GLU A 102 -13.01 -6.97 -4.83
N GLN A 103 -13.32 -7.85 -5.78
CA GLN A 103 -12.81 -9.23 -5.76
C GLN A 103 -11.27 -9.26 -5.82
N GLN A 104 -10.64 -8.49 -6.70
CA GLN A 104 -9.17 -8.43 -6.80
C GLN A 104 -8.54 -7.90 -5.50
N LEU A 105 -9.15 -6.90 -4.86
CA LEU A 105 -8.67 -6.36 -3.59
C LEU A 105 -8.75 -7.38 -2.45
N LEU A 106 -9.83 -8.16 -2.40
CA LEU A 106 -10.00 -9.23 -1.42
C LEU A 106 -9.03 -10.40 -1.68
N GLU A 107 -8.79 -10.75 -2.94
CA GLU A 107 -7.77 -11.74 -3.32
C GLU A 107 -6.36 -11.27 -2.94
N LYS A 108 -6.04 -9.98 -3.16
CA LYS A 108 -4.78 -9.37 -2.72
C LYS A 108 -4.67 -9.39 -1.20
N GLN A 109 -5.71 -8.99 -0.47
CA GLN A 109 -5.73 -9.06 1.00
C GLN A 109 -5.46 -10.48 1.49
N ALA A 110 -6.12 -11.47 0.89
CA ALA A 110 -5.94 -12.87 1.22
C ALA A 110 -4.52 -13.34 0.92
N PHE A 111 -3.90 -12.87 -0.17
CA PHE A 111 -2.50 -13.16 -0.48
C PHE A 111 -1.54 -12.57 0.57
N LEU A 112 -1.73 -11.32 0.97
CA LEU A 112 -0.83 -10.67 1.93
C LEU A 112 -0.89 -11.31 3.32
N HIS A 113 -2.03 -11.90 3.71
CA HIS A 113 -2.29 -12.32 5.09
C HIS A 113 -2.54 -13.83 5.29
N ASN A 114 -2.39 -14.68 4.27
CA ASN A 114 -2.52 -16.15 4.40
C ASN A 114 -1.24 -16.89 3.98
#